data_AF-A0A4Q8UJ74-F1
#
_entry.id   AF-A0A4Q8UJ74-F1
#
_cell.length_a   1.000
_cell.length_b   1.000
_cell.length_c   1.000
_cell.angle_alpha   90.00
_cell.angle_beta   90.00
_cell.angle_gamma   90.00
#
_symmetry.space_group_name_H-M   'P 1'
#
loop_
_entity.id
_entity.type
_entity.pdbx_description
1 polymer ?
#
loop_
_entity_poly.entity_id
_entity_poly.type
_entity_poly.pdbx_seq_one_letter_code
_entity_poly.pdbx_strand_id
1 'polypeptide(L)'
;MKLRNRKITTAAAGLVLAAGLAGCSLFPSPRPPVPLPATPTSMLPASCPFLAPEEVRPVRIPQGTPKEAIGGVLNSYGAWLNAGSETLSTWQAGGTVPRECVDSLAAANAEAYSTTIFTSHSDVAWQQYFSAVERMNAQTLQGVRDATEGQGSRGTFELLKEIDSSSTENGTFLKFDAVYKPSAGTPAGATWEEWDKPTRWYVELIPDGDFLVINYVEQTLAAGYP
;
A
#
# COMPACT_ATOMS: atom_id res chain seq x y z
N MET A 1 44.18 46.24 -28.80
CA MET A 1 45.23 47.14 -28.23
C MET A 1 45.39 46.80 -26.75
N LYS A 2 46.58 46.29 -26.36
CA LYS A 2 47.23 46.15 -25.02
C LYS A 2 46.39 45.68 -23.81
N LEU A 3 46.56 44.43 -23.30
CA LEU A 3 47.57 43.89 -22.35
C LEU A 3 47.52 44.42 -20.90
N ARG A 4 47.22 43.53 -19.94
CA ARG A 4 48.10 43.06 -18.83
C ARG A 4 47.27 42.27 -17.79
N ASN A 5 47.44 40.95 -17.66
CA ASN A 5 48.49 40.22 -16.92
C ASN A 5 48.46 40.37 -15.39
N ARG A 6 48.21 39.25 -14.69
CA ARG A 6 48.92 38.76 -13.48
C ARG A 6 48.59 37.25 -13.31
N LYS A 7 49.50 36.35 -13.74
CA LYS A 7 50.42 35.48 -12.94
C LYS A 7 49.64 34.54 -11.99
N ILE A 8 49.44 33.24 -12.27
CA ILE A 8 50.35 32.06 -12.44
C ILE A 8 51.21 31.74 -11.21
N THR A 9 50.86 30.61 -10.58
CA THR A 9 51.70 29.73 -9.74
C THR A 9 51.18 28.31 -10.01
N THR A 10 51.66 27.56 -11.00
CA THR A 10 52.85 26.68 -11.03
C THR A 10 52.97 25.71 -9.85
N ALA A 11 52.62 24.45 -10.06
CA ALA A 11 53.52 23.32 -9.86
C ALA A 11 52.97 22.09 -10.61
N ALA A 12 53.72 21.66 -11.62
CA ALA A 12 53.48 20.47 -12.42
C ALA A 12 54.49 19.39 -12.03
N ALA A 13 54.05 18.13 -12.06
CA ALA A 13 54.83 16.92 -12.33
C ALA A 13 53.77 15.82 -12.53
N GLY A 14 53.55 15.21 -13.71
CA GLY A 14 54.53 14.61 -14.62
C GLY A 14 55.09 13.35 -13.95
N LEU A 15 54.98 12.11 -14.45
CA LEU A 15 54.95 11.63 -15.82
C LEU A 15 54.54 10.13 -15.80
N VAL A 16 53.76 9.74 -16.82
CA VAL A 16 54.04 8.64 -17.77
C VAL A 16 54.14 7.19 -17.29
N LEU A 17 53.26 6.41 -17.93
CA LEU A 17 53.32 4.96 -18.13
C LEU A 17 54.68 4.49 -18.66
N ALA A 18 55.28 3.52 -17.99
CA ALA A 18 56.24 2.60 -18.56
C ALA A 18 55.69 1.19 -18.47
N ALA A 19 55.34 0.63 -19.63
CA ALA A 19 55.16 -0.79 -19.82
C ALA A 19 56.51 -1.50 -19.55
N GLY A 20 56.48 -2.51 -18.68
CA GLY A 20 57.60 -3.40 -18.41
C GLY A 20 57.06 -4.81 -18.21
N LEU A 21 57.31 -5.68 -19.20
CA LEU A 21 57.05 -7.11 -19.17
C LEU A 21 58.01 -7.84 -18.22
N ALA A 22 57.52 -8.98 -17.72
CA ALA A 22 58.23 -10.11 -17.10
C ALA A 22 58.54 -10.03 -15.59
N GLY A 23 57.82 -10.88 -14.83
CA GLY A 23 58.15 -11.23 -13.45
C GLY A 23 57.01 -12.02 -12.78
N CYS A 24 57.12 -13.35 -12.76
CA CYS A 24 56.15 -14.27 -12.17
C CYS A 24 55.78 -13.87 -10.73
N SER A 25 54.52 -13.53 -10.48
CA SER A 25 53.96 -13.47 -9.13
C SER A 25 52.69 -14.32 -9.10
N LEU A 26 52.84 -15.51 -8.50
CA LEU A 26 51.79 -16.43 -8.10
C LEU A 26 50.89 -15.79 -7.04
N PHE A 27 49.95 -14.94 -7.42
CA PHE A 27 48.90 -14.48 -6.52
C PHE A 27 47.56 -14.49 -7.26
N PRO A 28 46.61 -15.39 -6.92
CA PRO A 28 45.27 -15.26 -7.42
C PRO A 28 44.70 -13.96 -6.84
N SER A 29 44.38 -13.00 -7.71
CA SER A 29 43.59 -11.83 -7.32
C SER A 29 42.34 -12.35 -6.59
N PRO A 30 41.99 -11.82 -5.40
CA PRO A 30 40.76 -12.18 -4.74
C PRO A 30 39.63 -11.90 -5.73
N ARG A 31 38.95 -12.95 -6.19
CA ARG A 31 37.73 -12.76 -6.97
C ARG A 31 36.81 -11.94 -6.08
N PRO A 32 36.18 -10.85 -6.58
CA PRO A 32 35.13 -10.19 -5.83
C PRO A 32 34.12 -11.28 -5.42
N PRO A 33 33.72 -11.33 -4.14
CA PRO A 33 32.80 -12.36 -3.69
C PRO A 33 31.57 -12.33 -4.59
N VAL A 34 31.21 -13.50 -5.11
CA VAL A 34 29.95 -13.67 -5.86
C VAL A 34 28.84 -13.17 -4.93
N PRO A 35 27.98 -12.23 -5.35
CA PRO A 35 26.84 -11.83 -4.54
C PRO A 35 26.04 -13.09 -4.23
N LEU A 36 25.99 -13.46 -2.95
CA LEU A 36 25.07 -14.50 -2.51
C LEU A 36 23.66 -14.01 -2.87
N PRO A 37 22.78 -14.88 -3.41
CA PRO A 37 21.40 -14.50 -3.61
C PRO A 37 20.87 -13.99 -2.27
N ALA A 38 20.35 -12.76 -2.25
CA ALA A 38 19.76 -12.18 -1.06
C ALA A 38 18.68 -13.16 -0.57
N THR A 39 18.80 -13.63 0.67
CA THR A 39 17.74 -14.42 1.28
C THR A 39 16.47 -13.58 1.24
N PRO A 40 15.36 -14.14 0.73
CA PRO A 40 14.12 -13.37 0.62
C PRO A 40 13.68 -12.93 2.02
N THR A 41 13.42 -11.63 2.16
CA THR A 41 12.98 -11.03 3.42
C THR A 41 11.45 -11.07 3.47
N SER A 42 10.90 -11.68 4.52
CA SER A 42 9.47 -11.65 4.78
C SER A 42 9.04 -10.26 5.21
N MET A 43 7.85 -9.84 4.79
CA MET A 43 7.21 -8.63 5.33
C MET A 43 6.69 -8.82 6.77
N LEU A 44 6.61 -10.06 7.25
CA LEU A 44 6.07 -10.40 8.56
C LEU A 44 7.15 -10.82 9.56
N PRO A 45 6.86 -10.76 10.88
CA PRO A 45 7.74 -11.32 11.91
C PRO A 45 8.11 -12.78 11.66
N ALA A 46 9.28 -13.20 12.14
CA ALA A 46 9.81 -14.55 11.92
C ALA A 46 8.95 -15.70 12.51
N SER A 47 8.03 -15.39 13.42
CA SER A 47 7.07 -16.35 13.97
C SER A 47 5.88 -16.64 13.04
N CYS A 48 5.73 -15.86 11.96
CA CYS A 48 4.62 -15.97 11.03
C CYS A 48 5.03 -16.66 9.73
N PRO A 49 4.06 -17.25 9.00
CA PRO A 49 4.31 -17.74 7.66
C PRO A 49 4.93 -16.65 6.79
N PHE A 50 5.77 -17.07 5.84
CA PHE A 50 6.45 -16.16 4.93
C PHE A 50 5.43 -15.41 4.08
N LEU A 51 5.58 -14.07 4.01
CA LEU A 51 4.81 -13.19 3.12
C LEU A 51 5.79 -12.48 2.19
N ALA A 52 5.64 -12.74 0.90
CA ALA A 52 6.49 -12.12 -0.11
C ALA A 52 6.02 -10.69 -0.39
N PRO A 53 6.91 -9.71 -0.65
CA PRO A 53 6.53 -8.35 -1.03
C PRO A 53 5.59 -8.28 -2.24
N GLU A 54 5.66 -9.25 -3.15
CA GLU A 54 4.80 -9.37 -4.31
C GLU A 54 3.36 -9.80 -4.02
N GLU A 55 3.09 -10.40 -2.87
CA GLU A 55 1.75 -10.81 -2.46
C GLU A 55 0.92 -9.63 -1.96
N VAL A 56 1.57 -8.51 -1.62
CA VAL A 56 0.93 -7.27 -1.19
C VAL A 56 1.21 -6.16 -2.19
N ARG A 57 0.53 -6.22 -3.35
CA ARG A 57 0.68 -5.23 -4.44
C ARG A 57 -0.61 -4.51 -4.75
N PRO A 58 -0.89 -3.41 -4.02
CA PRO A 58 -2.00 -2.54 -4.36
C PRO A 58 -1.83 -1.90 -5.73
N VAL A 59 -2.94 -1.79 -6.47
CA VAL A 59 -2.97 -1.24 -7.83
C VAL A 59 -3.36 0.24 -7.78
N ARG A 60 -2.66 1.07 -8.55
CA ARG A 60 -2.97 2.50 -8.66
C ARG A 60 -4.31 2.72 -9.36
N ILE A 61 -5.00 3.76 -8.95
CA ILE A 61 -6.26 4.19 -9.59
C ILE A 61 -5.90 4.78 -10.97
N PRO A 62 -6.52 4.29 -12.06
CA PRO A 62 -6.27 4.84 -13.38
C PRO A 62 -6.78 6.28 -13.46
N GLN A 63 -6.00 7.13 -14.13
CA GLN A 63 -6.49 8.45 -14.55
C GLN A 63 -7.62 8.26 -15.56
N GLY A 64 -8.63 9.12 -15.50
CA GLY A 64 -9.81 8.99 -16.36
C GLY A 64 -10.94 9.94 -15.97
N THR A 65 -12.12 9.65 -16.51
CA THR A 65 -13.35 10.36 -16.17
C THR A 65 -13.66 10.24 -14.67
N PRO A 66 -14.43 11.17 -14.09
CA PRO A 66 -14.85 11.06 -12.70
C PRO A 66 -15.47 9.71 -12.34
N LYS A 67 -16.29 9.15 -13.22
CA LYS A 67 -16.91 7.85 -13.01
C LYS A 67 -15.89 6.70 -12.94
N GLU A 68 -14.87 6.72 -13.81
CA GLU A 68 -13.79 5.73 -13.78
C GLU A 68 -12.93 5.89 -12.52
N ALA A 69 -12.62 7.12 -12.12
CA ALA A 69 -11.87 7.41 -10.91
C ALA A 69 -12.64 6.97 -9.66
N ILE A 70 -13.94 7.27 -9.53
CA ILE A 70 -14.80 6.79 -8.44
C ILE A 70 -14.83 5.26 -8.40
N GLY A 71 -15.04 4.61 -9.55
CA GLY A 71 -14.99 3.15 -9.65
C GLY A 71 -13.64 2.58 -9.18
N GLY A 72 -12.55 3.22 -9.58
CA GLY A 72 -11.20 2.88 -9.13
C GLY A 72 -11.01 3.04 -7.62
N VAL A 73 -11.47 4.16 -7.04
CA VAL A 73 -11.43 4.39 -5.58
C VAL A 73 -12.17 3.29 -4.83
N LEU A 74 -13.41 2.99 -5.21
CA LEU A 74 -14.22 1.95 -4.55
C LEU A 74 -13.59 0.57 -4.69
N ASN A 75 -13.04 0.25 -5.87
CA ASN A 75 -12.32 -0.99 -6.10
C ASN A 75 -11.05 -1.09 -5.24
N SER A 76 -10.28 -0.02 -5.11
CA SER A 76 -9.07 -0.01 -4.28
C SER A 76 -9.40 -0.15 -2.79
N TYR A 77 -10.48 0.46 -2.31
CA TYR A 77 -10.95 0.23 -0.94
C TYR A 77 -11.41 -1.22 -0.71
N GLY A 78 -12.19 -1.77 -1.65
CA GLY A 78 -12.60 -3.18 -1.59
C GLY A 78 -11.39 -4.13 -1.64
N ALA A 79 -10.39 -3.82 -2.45
CA ALA A 79 -9.14 -4.59 -2.53
C ALA A 79 -8.36 -4.53 -1.21
N TRP A 80 -8.23 -3.35 -0.58
CA TRP A 80 -7.58 -3.23 0.72
C TRP A 80 -8.32 -4.02 1.80
N LEU A 81 -9.63 -3.85 1.93
CA LEU A 81 -10.42 -4.56 2.94
C LEU A 81 -10.26 -6.08 2.87
N ASN A 82 -10.11 -6.61 1.66
CA ASN A 82 -10.01 -8.05 1.42
C ASN A 82 -8.57 -8.54 1.21
N ALA A 83 -7.57 -7.65 1.29
CA ALA A 83 -6.16 -7.98 1.09
C ALA A 83 -5.72 -9.02 2.11
N GLY A 84 -4.92 -9.99 1.66
CA GLY A 84 -4.44 -11.10 2.48
C GLY A 84 -5.43 -12.25 2.68
N SER A 85 -6.69 -12.15 2.22
CA SER A 85 -7.67 -13.24 2.42
C SER A 85 -7.24 -14.56 1.76
N GLU A 86 -6.72 -14.49 0.54
CA GLU A 86 -6.23 -15.67 -0.21
C GLU A 86 -4.94 -16.23 0.37
N THR A 87 -4.03 -15.34 0.79
CA THR A 87 -2.81 -15.70 1.51
C THR A 87 -3.14 -16.45 2.80
N LEU A 88 -4.07 -15.92 3.60
CA LEU A 88 -4.52 -16.54 4.84
C LEU A 88 -5.17 -17.90 4.59
N SER A 89 -6.07 -18.02 3.61
CA SER A 89 -6.65 -19.32 3.23
C SER A 89 -5.59 -20.34 2.84
N THR A 90 -4.55 -19.92 2.13
CA THR A 90 -3.42 -20.79 1.73
C THR A 90 -2.62 -21.25 2.96
N TRP A 91 -2.34 -20.36 3.91
CA TRP A 91 -1.67 -20.74 5.15
C TRP A 91 -2.51 -21.71 5.99
N GLN A 92 -3.83 -21.50 6.04
CA GLN A 92 -4.75 -22.34 6.78
C GLN A 92 -4.84 -23.77 6.23
N ALA A 93 -4.69 -23.95 4.92
CA ALA A 93 -4.58 -25.28 4.33
C ALA A 93 -3.35 -26.06 4.83
N GLY A 94 -2.31 -25.35 5.29
CA GLY A 94 -1.10 -25.93 5.89
C GLY A 94 -1.16 -26.12 7.41
N GLY A 95 -2.16 -25.56 8.09
CA GLY A 95 -2.34 -25.68 9.54
C GLY A 95 -2.95 -24.43 10.20
N THR A 96 -3.11 -24.47 11.52
CA THR A 96 -3.68 -23.35 12.27
C THR A 96 -2.75 -22.13 12.22
N VAL A 97 -3.29 -20.99 11.78
CA VAL A 97 -2.58 -19.70 11.75
C VAL A 97 -2.82 -18.94 13.06
N PRO A 98 -1.77 -18.55 13.80
CA PRO A 98 -1.91 -17.76 15.02
C PRO A 98 -2.53 -16.38 14.77
N ARG A 99 -3.23 -15.85 15.77
CA ARG A 99 -3.95 -14.57 15.67
C ARG A 99 -3.02 -13.40 15.39
N GLU A 100 -1.85 -13.37 16.03
CA GLU A 100 -0.82 -12.36 15.86
C GLU A 100 -0.30 -12.27 14.41
N CYS A 101 -0.34 -13.37 13.67
CA CYS A 101 0.06 -13.38 12.26
C CYS A 101 -1.02 -12.83 11.34
N VAL A 102 -2.30 -12.97 11.71
CA VAL A 102 -3.40 -12.29 11.03
C VAL A 102 -3.32 -10.78 11.25
N ASP A 103 -3.05 -10.35 12.48
CA ASP A 103 -2.91 -8.92 12.80
C ASP A 103 -1.68 -8.32 12.09
N SER A 104 -0.56 -9.06 12.04
CA SER A 104 0.63 -8.62 11.30
C SER A 104 0.39 -8.54 9.78
N LEU A 105 -0.40 -9.46 9.22
CA LEU A 105 -0.81 -9.42 7.81
C LEU A 105 -1.67 -8.18 7.52
N ALA A 106 -2.60 -7.84 8.41
CA ALA A 106 -3.42 -6.64 8.27
C ALA A 106 -2.58 -5.35 8.30
N ALA A 107 -1.60 -5.27 9.21
CA ALA A 107 -0.68 -4.14 9.30
C ALA A 107 0.18 -4.01 8.03
N ALA A 108 0.72 -5.11 7.51
CA ALA A 108 1.50 -5.11 6.26
C ALA A 108 0.65 -4.66 5.06
N ASN A 109 -0.61 -5.08 4.98
CA ASN A 109 -1.56 -4.60 3.97
C ASN A 109 -1.83 -3.10 4.14
N ALA A 110 -2.02 -2.61 5.36
CA ALA A 110 -2.27 -1.21 5.62
C ALA A 110 -1.12 -0.32 5.18
N GLU A 111 0.11 -0.71 5.49
CA GLU A 111 1.31 0.00 5.03
C GLU A 111 1.35 0.07 3.50
N ALA A 112 1.16 -1.05 2.82
CA ALA A 112 1.20 -1.09 1.36
C ALA A 112 0.09 -0.26 0.70
N TYR A 113 -1.17 -0.46 1.11
CA TYR A 113 -2.34 0.15 0.46
C TYR A 113 -2.49 1.65 0.76
N SER A 114 -2.03 2.12 1.93
CA SER A 114 -2.14 3.53 2.33
C SER A 114 -1.51 4.49 1.31
N THR A 115 -0.51 4.02 0.57
CA THR A 115 0.25 4.82 -0.41
C THR A 115 -0.30 4.76 -1.85
N THR A 116 -1.37 3.98 -2.09
CA THR A 116 -1.86 3.73 -3.46
C THR A 116 -3.03 4.57 -3.89
N ILE A 117 -3.89 4.91 -2.94
CA ILE A 117 -5.01 5.82 -3.17
C ILE A 117 -4.60 7.25 -2.77
N PHE A 118 -3.77 7.40 -1.72
CA PHE A 118 -3.49 8.69 -1.09
C PHE A 118 -1.99 8.96 -0.90
N THR A 119 -1.53 10.16 -1.25
CA THR A 119 -0.15 10.60 -0.99
C THR A 119 0.08 10.96 0.47
N SER A 120 -1.00 11.15 1.24
CA SER A 120 -0.98 11.74 2.58
C SER A 120 -0.78 10.73 3.71
N HIS A 121 -0.15 9.57 3.49
CA HIS A 121 0.15 8.65 4.60
C HIS A 121 0.94 9.35 5.72
N SER A 122 1.75 10.37 5.41
CA SER A 122 2.47 11.15 6.43
C SER A 122 1.65 12.25 7.12
N ASP A 123 0.44 12.56 6.66
CA ASP A 123 -0.40 13.56 7.29
C ASP A 123 -1.13 12.96 8.50
N VAL A 124 -0.83 13.50 9.68
CA VAL A 124 -1.43 13.09 10.96
C VAL A 124 -2.96 13.21 10.93
N ALA A 125 -3.52 14.10 10.10
CA ALA A 125 -4.96 14.26 9.92
C ALA A 125 -5.64 12.98 9.44
N TRP A 126 -4.96 12.12 8.68
CA TRP A 126 -5.53 10.92 8.07
C TRP A 126 -5.10 9.60 8.73
N GLN A 127 -4.26 9.65 9.76
CA GLN A 127 -3.81 8.45 10.48
C GLN A 127 -4.97 7.68 11.12
N GLN A 128 -5.95 8.39 11.70
CA GLN A 128 -7.14 7.74 12.28
C GLN A 128 -7.96 7.00 11.22
N TYR A 129 -8.05 7.57 10.02
CA TYR A 129 -8.72 6.95 8.88
C TYR A 129 -8.01 5.67 8.45
N PHE A 130 -6.68 5.70 8.29
CA PHE A 130 -5.90 4.50 7.93
C PHE A 130 -5.99 3.41 8.99
N SER A 131 -5.90 3.77 10.28
CA SER A 131 -6.11 2.82 11.37
C SER A 131 -7.53 2.25 11.42
N ALA A 132 -8.55 2.97 10.94
CA ALA A 132 -9.89 2.43 10.80
C ALA A 132 -9.94 1.37 9.69
N VAL A 133 -9.41 1.67 8.51
CA VAL A 133 -9.39 0.71 7.38
C VAL A 133 -8.53 -0.52 7.69
N GLU A 134 -7.39 -0.35 8.37
CA GLU A 134 -6.58 -1.47 8.89
C GLU A 134 -7.40 -2.38 9.81
N ARG A 135 -8.15 -1.81 10.76
CA ARG A 135 -9.01 -2.58 11.67
C ARG A 135 -10.12 -3.31 10.93
N MET A 136 -10.71 -2.71 9.91
CA MET A 136 -11.70 -3.37 9.06
C MET A 136 -11.09 -4.55 8.26
N ASN A 137 -9.87 -4.39 7.72
CA ASN A 137 -9.15 -5.49 7.08
C ASN A 137 -8.82 -6.61 8.08
N ALA A 138 -8.32 -6.25 9.28
CA ALA A 138 -8.06 -7.22 10.34
C ALA A 138 -9.33 -8.00 10.69
N GLN A 139 -10.47 -7.34 10.90
CA GLN A 139 -11.74 -8.02 11.16
C GLN A 139 -12.15 -8.97 10.02
N THR A 140 -11.97 -8.55 8.77
CA THR A 140 -12.23 -9.38 7.59
C THR A 140 -11.36 -10.64 7.61
N LEU A 141 -10.06 -10.49 7.86
CA LEU A 141 -9.13 -11.61 7.94
C LEU A 141 -9.42 -12.54 9.13
N GLN A 142 -9.83 -12.00 10.28
CA GLN A 142 -10.25 -12.80 11.43
C GLN A 142 -11.50 -13.62 11.10
N GLY A 143 -12.46 -13.02 10.38
CA GLY A 143 -13.64 -13.72 9.86
C GLY A 143 -13.27 -14.85 8.91
N VAL A 144 -12.32 -14.62 7.97
CA VAL A 144 -11.79 -15.67 7.09
C VAL A 144 -11.12 -16.78 7.89
N ARG A 145 -10.33 -16.42 8.92
CA ARG A 145 -9.67 -17.41 9.77
C ARG A 145 -10.68 -18.32 10.46
N ASP A 146 -11.73 -17.73 11.01
CA ASP A 146 -12.70 -18.43 11.86
C ASP A 146 -13.82 -19.12 11.04
N ALA A 147 -13.94 -18.83 9.74
CA ALA A 147 -14.94 -19.41 8.86
C ALA A 147 -14.61 -20.86 8.44
N THR A 148 -15.66 -21.69 8.32
CA THR A 148 -15.59 -22.99 7.66
C THR A 148 -15.44 -22.81 6.13
N GLU A 149 -14.75 -23.74 5.45
CA GLU A 149 -14.48 -23.66 4.01
C GLU A 149 -15.72 -23.24 3.18
N GLY A 150 -15.57 -22.19 2.38
CA GLY A 150 -16.62 -21.68 1.48
C GLY A 150 -17.62 -20.69 2.08
N GLN A 151 -17.49 -20.29 3.35
CA GLN A 151 -18.42 -19.35 4.02
C GLN A 151 -17.87 -17.92 4.21
N GLY A 152 -16.65 -17.63 3.78
CA GLY A 152 -16.05 -16.29 3.88
C GLY A 152 -16.72 -15.31 2.92
N SER A 153 -17.77 -14.61 3.38
CA SER A 153 -18.25 -13.40 2.70
C SER A 153 -17.21 -12.30 2.87
N ARG A 154 -17.08 -11.43 1.86
CA ARG A 154 -16.13 -10.31 1.83
C ARG A 154 -16.87 -9.00 2.02
N GLY A 155 -16.26 -8.05 2.73
CA GLY A 155 -16.80 -6.69 2.81
C GLY A 155 -16.78 -6.02 1.43
N THR A 156 -17.78 -5.20 1.13
CA THR A 156 -17.92 -4.55 -0.19
C THR A 156 -18.23 -3.06 -0.06
N PHE A 157 -17.82 -2.29 -1.06
CA PHE A 157 -18.21 -0.90 -1.23
C PHE A 157 -19.09 -0.77 -2.47
N GLU A 158 -20.17 0.01 -2.35
CA GLU A 158 -21.07 0.31 -3.46
C GLU A 158 -21.30 1.82 -3.55
N LEU A 159 -21.24 2.37 -4.76
CA LEU A 159 -21.57 3.77 -5.02
C LEU A 159 -23.06 4.00 -4.78
N LEU A 160 -23.41 4.89 -3.85
CA LEU A 160 -24.79 5.34 -3.69
C LEU A 160 -25.11 6.49 -4.63
N LYS A 161 -24.23 7.49 -4.67
CA LYS A 161 -24.46 8.71 -5.43
C LYS A 161 -23.17 9.45 -5.70
N GLU A 162 -22.98 9.88 -6.94
CA GLU A 162 -22.05 10.96 -7.27
C GLU A 162 -22.68 12.31 -6.89
N ILE A 163 -21.98 13.09 -6.07
CA ILE A 163 -22.49 14.36 -5.53
C ILE A 163 -22.00 15.52 -6.39
N ASP A 164 -20.68 15.57 -6.62
CA ASP A 164 -20.03 16.59 -7.41
C ASP A 164 -18.72 16.02 -7.96
N SER A 165 -18.37 16.41 -9.16
CA SER A 165 -17.11 16.00 -9.77
C SER A 165 -16.67 16.99 -10.83
N SER A 166 -15.35 17.13 -10.95
CA SER A 166 -14.76 17.88 -12.06
C SER A 166 -13.44 17.24 -12.45
N SER A 167 -13.12 17.29 -13.74
CA SER A 167 -11.88 16.74 -14.27
C SER A 167 -11.19 17.83 -15.09
N THR A 168 -9.90 17.99 -14.83
CA THR A 168 -9.01 18.93 -15.51
C THR A 168 -7.76 18.20 -15.98
N GLU A 169 -6.90 18.88 -16.74
CA GLU A 169 -5.58 18.34 -17.08
C GLU A 169 -4.68 18.05 -15.87
N ASN A 170 -4.96 18.66 -14.71
CA ASN A 170 -4.20 18.48 -13.47
C ASN A 170 -4.84 17.46 -12.52
N GLY A 171 -5.83 16.70 -12.98
CA GLY A 171 -6.48 15.64 -12.22
C GLY A 171 -7.97 15.88 -11.96
N THR A 172 -8.55 14.99 -11.16
CA THR A 172 -9.99 14.87 -10.96
C THR A 172 -10.37 15.09 -9.50
N PHE A 173 -11.28 16.04 -9.26
CA PHE A 173 -11.93 16.27 -7.98
C PHE A 173 -13.19 15.42 -7.88
N LEU A 174 -13.40 14.77 -6.73
CA LEU A 174 -14.50 13.82 -6.52
C LEU A 174 -15.21 14.10 -5.20
N LYS A 175 -16.54 14.14 -5.23
CA LYS A 175 -17.43 14.04 -4.07
C LYS A 175 -18.47 12.97 -4.33
N PHE A 176 -18.54 11.97 -3.47
CA PHE A 176 -19.52 10.90 -3.62
C PHE A 176 -19.94 10.30 -2.29
N ASP A 177 -21.13 9.71 -2.28
CA ASP A 177 -21.59 8.80 -1.23
C ASP A 177 -21.37 7.37 -1.68
N ALA A 178 -20.79 6.56 -0.79
CA ALA A 178 -20.73 5.11 -0.91
C ALA A 178 -21.37 4.46 0.31
N VAL A 179 -21.69 3.17 0.19
CA VAL A 179 -22.04 2.32 1.32
C VAL A 179 -21.00 1.22 1.44
N TYR A 180 -20.44 1.07 2.63
CA TYR A 180 -19.73 -0.13 3.03
C TYR A 180 -20.74 -1.14 3.56
N LYS A 181 -20.70 -2.36 3.02
CA LYS A 181 -21.45 -3.50 3.52
C LYS A 181 -20.45 -4.50 4.10
N PRO A 182 -20.52 -4.81 5.40
CA PRO A 182 -19.64 -5.79 5.99
C PRO A 182 -19.91 -7.18 5.44
N SER A 183 -18.90 -8.04 5.56
CA SER A 183 -19.05 -9.47 5.28
C SER A 183 -20.16 -10.09 6.13
N ALA A 184 -20.91 -11.03 5.56
CA ALA A 184 -21.80 -11.88 6.34
C ALA A 184 -20.99 -12.64 7.40
N GLY A 185 -21.45 -12.61 8.66
CA GLY A 185 -20.74 -13.25 9.78
C GLY A 185 -19.67 -12.39 10.44
N THR A 186 -19.53 -11.11 10.07
CA THR A 186 -18.71 -10.15 10.83
C THR A 186 -19.18 -10.14 12.29
N PRO A 187 -18.31 -10.41 13.28
CA PRO A 187 -18.73 -10.50 14.67
C PRO A 187 -19.41 -9.21 15.13
N ALA A 188 -20.60 -9.32 15.71
CA ALA A 188 -21.33 -8.15 16.16
C ALA A 188 -20.55 -7.41 17.28
N GLY A 189 -20.36 -6.10 17.10
CA GLY A 189 -19.55 -5.27 18.00
C GLY A 189 -20.42 -4.30 18.81
N ALA A 190 -20.23 -4.27 20.14
CA ALA A 190 -20.89 -3.32 21.05
C ALA A 190 -20.10 -2.00 21.25
N THR A 191 -19.24 -1.63 20.29
CA THR A 191 -18.33 -0.48 20.36
C THR A 191 -18.65 0.56 19.29
N TRP A 192 -18.20 1.79 19.56
CA TRP A 192 -18.49 3.07 18.89
C TRP A 192 -18.34 3.13 17.36
N GLU A 193 -17.89 2.05 16.73
CA GLU A 193 -17.45 2.05 15.33
C GLU A 193 -18.36 1.19 14.42
N GLU A 194 -19.23 0.35 15.00
CA GLU A 194 -20.34 -0.37 14.33
C GLU A 194 -20.01 -0.94 12.93
N TRP A 195 -18.77 -1.42 12.74
CA TRP A 195 -18.26 -1.96 11.47
C TRP A 195 -18.93 -3.25 11.03
N ASP A 196 -19.65 -3.89 11.95
CA ASP A 196 -20.53 -5.03 11.72
C ASP A 196 -21.86 -4.66 11.07
N LYS A 197 -22.12 -3.36 10.84
CA LYS A 197 -23.32 -2.86 10.18
C LYS A 197 -22.98 -2.10 8.88
N PRO A 198 -23.93 -2.00 7.94
CA PRO A 198 -23.78 -1.12 6.79
C PRO A 198 -23.52 0.33 7.22
N THR A 199 -22.45 0.93 6.70
CA THR A 199 -22.09 2.33 6.96
C THR A 199 -22.08 3.13 5.67
N ARG A 200 -22.65 4.33 5.70
CA ARG A 200 -22.58 5.30 4.62
C ARG A 200 -21.33 6.15 4.78
N TRP A 201 -20.61 6.32 3.68
CA TRP A 201 -19.37 7.06 3.58
C TRP A 201 -19.57 8.22 2.62
N TYR A 202 -19.47 9.45 3.11
CA TYR A 202 -19.27 10.62 2.27
C TYR A 202 -17.76 10.79 2.08
N VAL A 203 -17.32 10.88 0.83
CA VAL A 203 -15.90 10.97 0.47
C VAL A 203 -15.70 12.18 -0.43
N GLU A 204 -14.74 13.03 -0.06
CA GLU A 204 -14.25 14.15 -0.85
C GLU A 204 -12.76 13.99 -1.12
N LEU A 205 -12.40 13.88 -2.39
CA LEU A 205 -11.03 13.71 -2.86
C LEU A 205 -10.63 14.87 -3.76
N ILE A 206 -9.43 15.38 -3.55
CA ILE A 206 -8.80 16.41 -4.38
C ILE A 206 -7.62 15.81 -5.17
N PRO A 207 -7.32 16.31 -6.38
CA PRO A 207 -6.15 15.84 -7.12
C PRO A 207 -4.84 16.34 -6.50
N ASP A 208 -3.81 15.50 -6.53
CA ASP A 208 -2.42 15.81 -6.17
C ASP A 208 -1.47 15.11 -7.17
N GLY A 209 -1.18 15.80 -8.27
CA GLY A 209 -0.45 15.22 -9.40
C GLY A 209 -1.17 13.98 -9.95
N ASP A 210 -0.49 12.83 -9.94
CA ASP A 210 -1.06 11.56 -10.41
C ASP A 210 -1.93 10.85 -9.35
N PHE A 211 -2.13 11.45 -8.18
CA PHE A 211 -2.82 10.84 -7.04
C PHE A 211 -4.08 11.60 -6.64
N LEU A 212 -4.85 10.99 -5.74
CA LEU A 212 -5.93 11.62 -5.02
C LEU A 212 -5.49 11.84 -3.58
N VAL A 213 -5.94 12.91 -2.95
CA VAL A 213 -5.76 13.16 -1.51
C VAL A 213 -7.12 13.20 -0.87
N ILE A 214 -7.25 12.60 0.32
CA ILE A 214 -8.45 12.77 1.11
C ILE A 214 -8.52 14.24 1.54
N ASN A 215 -9.55 14.94 1.08
CA ASN A 215 -9.88 16.26 1.61
C ASN A 215 -10.83 16.13 2.79
N TYR A 216 -11.81 15.22 2.69
CA TYR A 216 -12.77 14.95 3.75
C TYR A 216 -13.37 13.54 3.62
N VAL A 217 -13.54 12.84 4.74
CA VAL A 217 -14.34 11.62 4.82
C VAL A 217 -15.22 11.69 6.07
N GLU A 218 -16.48 11.36 5.91
CA GLU A 218 -17.43 11.19 7.01
C GLU A 218 -18.10 9.82 6.91
N GLN A 219 -18.27 9.18 8.06
CA GLN A 219 -18.91 7.88 8.19
C GLN A 219 -20.11 7.99 9.12
N THR A 220 -21.24 7.44 8.66
CA THR A 220 -22.49 7.39 9.42
C THR A 220 -23.13 6.03 9.23
N LEU A 221 -24.02 5.63 10.14
CA LEU A 221 -24.81 4.41 9.95
C LEU A 221 -25.73 4.56 8.73
N ALA A 222 -25.78 3.54 7.88
CA ALA A 222 -26.66 3.55 6.71
C ALA A 222 -28.09 3.17 7.12
N ALA A 223 -28.79 4.10 7.79
CA ALA A 223 -30.17 3.89 8.23
C ALA A 223 -31.11 3.58 7.04
N GLY A 224 -31.88 2.49 7.15
CA GLY A 224 -32.83 2.06 6.12
C GLY A 224 -32.20 1.37 4.90
N TYR A 225 -30.90 1.10 4.93
CA TYR A 225 -30.23 0.25 3.95
C TYR A 225 -30.42 -1.23 4.36
N PRO A 226 -30.83 -2.13 3.44
CA PRO A 226 -31.07 -3.54 3.76
C PRO A 226 -29.82 -4.27 4.25
#